data_AF-A0A0Q7H6J3-F1
#
_entry.id   AF-A0A0Q7H6J3-F1
#
_cell.length_a   1.000
_cell.length_b   1.000
_cell.length_c   1.000
_cell.angle_alpha   90.00
_cell.angle_beta   90.00
_cell.angle_gamma   90.00
#
_symmetry.space_group_name_H-M   'P 1'
#
loop_
_entity.id
_entity.type
_entity.pdbx_description
1 polymer ?
#
loop_
_entity_poly.entity_id
_entity_poly.type
_entity_poly.pdbx_seq_one_letter_code
_entity_poly.pdbx_strand_id
1 'polypeptide(L)'
;MADDIAQRADEMLSLWSSLSMRHIALGSACACGTGGVSLRLDDFELDIVGYLEDAGLRSGVEEVVGFFVALQQTAARTQPLRSLLEDAMEERMPEAVGEWLMPKVERTLRSFAELHGPGERG
;
A
#
# COMPACT_ATOMS: atom_id res chain seq x y z
N MET A 1 -3.12 -20.08 -6.41
CA MET A 1 -3.96 -18.89 -6.67
C MET A 1 -4.06 -18.05 -5.41
N ALA A 2 -4.62 -18.57 -4.30
CA ALA A 2 -4.49 -17.93 -2.98
C ALA A 2 -3.05 -17.86 -2.43
N ASP A 3 -2.27 -18.95 -2.52
CA ASP A 3 -0.84 -18.95 -2.11
C ASP A 3 0.00 -17.89 -2.85
N ASP A 4 -0.30 -17.64 -4.13
CA ASP A 4 0.39 -16.63 -4.94
C ASP A 4 0.09 -15.19 -4.46
N ILE A 5 -1.13 -14.96 -3.94
CA ILE A 5 -1.55 -13.67 -3.38
C ILE A 5 -0.87 -13.45 -2.03
N ALA A 6 -0.87 -14.45 -1.17
CA ALA A 6 -0.21 -14.37 0.14
C ALA A 6 1.30 -14.12 0.01
N GLN A 7 1.97 -14.84 -0.91
CA GLN A 7 3.39 -14.64 -1.18
C GLN A 7 3.70 -13.23 -1.71
N ARG A 8 2.86 -12.70 -2.61
CA ARG A 8 3.00 -11.33 -3.12
C ARG A 8 2.74 -10.28 -2.04
N ALA A 9 1.76 -10.52 -1.17
CA ALA A 9 1.47 -9.64 -0.04
C ALA A 9 2.66 -9.57 0.92
N ASP A 10 3.30 -10.70 1.23
CA ASP A 10 4.53 -10.76 2.05
C ASP A 10 5.68 -9.96 1.42
N GLU A 11 5.92 -10.11 0.12
CA GLU A 11 6.95 -9.34 -0.60
C GLU A 11 6.67 -7.83 -0.54
N MET A 12 5.41 -7.43 -0.77
CA MET A 12 4.99 -6.03 -0.71
C MET A 12 5.07 -5.44 0.69
N LEU A 13 4.69 -6.23 1.71
CA LEU A 13 4.80 -5.86 3.11
C LEU A 13 6.26 -5.66 3.52
N SER A 14 7.15 -6.55 3.10
CA SER A 14 8.59 -6.44 3.33
C SER A 14 9.17 -5.20 2.67
N LEU A 15 8.77 -4.90 1.43
CA LEU A 15 9.18 -3.71 0.70
C LEU A 15 8.68 -2.42 1.38
N TRP A 16 7.40 -2.36 1.76
CA TRP A 16 6.83 -1.25 2.52
C TRP A 16 7.53 -1.04 3.87
N SER A 17 7.80 -2.11 4.60
CA SER A 17 8.51 -2.07 5.89
C SER A 17 9.93 -1.51 5.75
N SER A 18 10.66 -1.93 4.71
CA SER A 18 11.99 -1.41 4.38
C SER A 18 11.98 0.08 4.03
N LEU A 19 11.02 0.52 3.21
CA LEU A 19 10.82 1.93 2.85
C LEU A 19 10.44 2.78 4.06
N SER A 20 9.54 2.27 4.89
CA SER A 20 9.10 2.92 6.14
C SER A 20 10.26 3.12 7.12
N MET A 21 11.08 2.09 7.31
CA MET A 21 12.28 2.18 8.15
C MET A 21 13.31 3.18 7.62
N ARG A 22 13.53 3.22 6.30
CA ARG A 22 14.44 4.19 5.67
C ARG A 22 13.96 5.64 5.85
N HIS A 23 12.65 5.87 5.79
CA HIS A 23 12.08 7.20 6.04
C HIS A 23 12.27 7.66 7.50
N ILE A 24 12.12 6.74 8.47
CA ILE A 24 12.39 7.03 9.90
C ILE A 24 13.88 7.32 10.13
N ALA A 25 14.78 6.55 9.51
CA ALA A 25 16.23 6.76 9.62
C ALA A 25 16.69 8.09 9.00
N LEU A 26 16.00 8.56 7.95
CA LEU A 26 16.21 9.87 7.34
C LEU A 26 15.34 10.97 7.96
N GLY A 27 14.52 10.66 8.97
CA GLY A 27 13.49 11.53 9.57
C GLY A 27 13.99 12.78 10.31
N SER A 28 15.29 13.07 10.25
CA SER A 28 15.88 14.37 10.66
C SER A 28 16.59 15.12 9.52
N ALA A 29 16.71 14.53 8.32
CA ALA A 29 17.50 15.08 7.21
C ALA A 29 16.89 14.87 5.81
N CYS A 30 15.80 14.10 5.63
CA CYS A 30 15.15 13.93 4.33
C CYS A 30 14.27 15.14 4.01
N ALA A 31 14.91 16.23 3.58
CA ALA A 31 14.27 17.23 2.74
C ALA A 31 14.14 16.66 1.32
N CYS A 32 13.24 15.69 1.11
CA CYS A 32 12.75 15.38 -0.23
C CYS A 32 11.81 16.51 -0.65
N GLY A 33 12.41 17.68 -0.94
CA GLY A 33 11.71 18.91 -1.18
C GLY A 33 12.56 19.89 -1.97
N THR A 34 12.91 19.55 -3.20
CA THR A 34 13.01 20.56 -4.26
C THR A 34 11.58 21.06 -4.53
N GLY A 35 11.00 21.82 -3.58
CA GLY A 35 9.59 22.26 -3.64
C GLY A 35 8.75 22.08 -2.37
N GLY A 36 9.31 22.20 -1.16
CA GLY A 36 8.54 22.61 0.04
C GLY A 36 7.44 21.68 0.57
N VAL A 37 7.26 20.47 0.03
CA VAL A 37 6.28 19.49 0.55
C VAL A 37 7.03 18.40 1.31
N SER A 38 7.10 18.49 2.64
CA SER A 38 7.46 17.35 3.49
C SER A 38 6.29 16.38 3.55
N LEU A 39 6.15 15.51 2.55
CA LEU A 39 5.24 14.36 2.62
C LEU A 39 5.74 13.43 3.73
N ARG A 40 4.91 13.25 4.76
CA ARG A 40 5.13 12.26 5.81
C ARG A 40 4.72 10.90 5.26
N LEU A 41 5.45 9.84 5.58
CA LEU A 41 5.08 8.46 5.21
C LEU A 41 3.63 8.12 5.60
N ASP A 42 3.16 8.62 6.74
CA ASP A 42 1.78 8.47 7.23
C ASP A 42 0.73 9.06 6.26
N ASP A 43 1.00 10.26 5.72
CA ASP A 43 0.15 10.94 4.74
C ASP A 43 0.13 10.19 3.41
N PHE A 44 1.29 9.68 2.98
CA PHE A 44 1.40 8.87 1.77
C PHE A 44 0.69 7.52 1.91
N GLU A 45 0.75 6.89 3.08
CA GLU A 45 0.02 5.65 3.34
C GLU A 45 -1.49 5.87 3.20
N LEU A 46 -2.00 6.98 3.75
CA LEU A 46 -3.39 7.41 3.61
C LEU A 46 -3.77 7.70 2.15
N ASP A 47 -2.88 8.33 1.38
CA ASP A 47 -3.09 8.57 -0.06
C ASP A 47 -3.21 7.27 -0.86
N ILE A 48 -2.32 6.29 -0.60
CA ILE A 48 -2.39 4.98 -1.26
C ILE A 48 -3.72 4.31 -0.94
N VAL A 49 -4.08 4.25 0.34
CA VAL A 49 -5.29 3.58 0.80
C VAL A 49 -6.53 4.29 0.25
N GLY A 50 -6.59 5.62 0.33
CA GLY A 50 -7.69 6.41 -0.23
C GLY A 50 -7.83 6.22 -1.75
N TYR A 51 -6.72 6.12 -2.49
CA TYR A 51 -6.76 5.77 -3.90
C TYR A 51 -7.30 4.35 -4.14
N LEU A 52 -6.87 3.36 -3.36
CA LEU A 52 -7.34 1.98 -3.48
C LEU A 52 -8.82 1.86 -3.13
N GLU A 53 -9.29 2.59 -2.12
CA GLU A 53 -10.69 2.68 -1.74
C GLU A 53 -11.55 3.28 -2.87
N ASP A 54 -11.19 4.46 -3.40
CA ASP A 54 -11.93 5.06 -4.53
C ASP A 54 -11.94 4.14 -5.75
N ALA A 55 -10.77 3.60 -6.11
CA ALA A 55 -10.65 2.68 -7.24
C ALA A 55 -11.46 1.40 -7.02
N GLY A 56 -11.51 0.89 -5.78
CA GLY A 56 -12.21 -0.32 -5.38
C GLY A 56 -13.71 -0.15 -5.47
N LEU A 57 -14.23 0.95 -4.93
CA LEU A 57 -15.64 1.34 -5.03
C LEU A 57 -16.09 1.53 -6.49
N ARG A 58 -15.18 1.95 -7.37
CA ARG A 58 -15.44 2.17 -8.80
C ARG A 58 -15.06 1.00 -9.70
N SER A 59 -14.58 -0.10 -9.13
CA SER A 59 -14.10 -1.27 -9.88
C SER A 59 -15.21 -1.97 -10.66
N GLY A 60 -16.46 -1.86 -10.19
CA GLY A 60 -17.60 -2.60 -10.73
C GLY A 60 -17.65 -4.07 -10.33
N VAL A 61 -16.72 -4.54 -9.48
CA VAL A 61 -16.68 -5.91 -8.96
C VAL A 61 -17.36 -5.92 -7.58
N GLU A 62 -18.51 -6.59 -7.46
CA GLU A 62 -19.32 -6.57 -6.22
C GLU A 62 -18.54 -6.99 -4.97
N GLU A 63 -17.69 -8.01 -5.07
CA GLU A 63 -16.84 -8.48 -3.96
C GLU A 63 -15.84 -7.42 -3.51
N VAL A 64 -15.20 -6.72 -4.45
CA VAL A 64 -14.24 -5.64 -4.18
C VAL A 64 -14.94 -4.44 -3.57
N VAL A 65 -16.07 -4.03 -4.15
CA VAL A 65 -16.88 -2.92 -3.63
C VAL A 65 -17.35 -3.24 -2.21
N GLY A 66 -17.91 -4.43 -1.97
CA GLY A 66 -18.38 -4.87 -0.66
C GLY A 66 -17.26 -4.87 0.39
N PHE A 67 -16.07 -5.34 0.01
CA PHE A 67 -14.90 -5.33 0.89
C PHE A 67 -14.49 -3.90 1.29
N PHE A 68 -14.34 -2.99 0.33
CA PHE A 68 -13.94 -1.60 0.63
C PHE A 68 -15.03 -0.80 1.36
N VAL A 69 -16.31 -1.13 1.15
CA VAL A 69 -17.40 -0.56 1.96
C VAL A 69 -17.30 -1.02 3.41
N ALA A 70 -17.03 -2.31 3.65
CA ALA A 70 -16.83 -2.83 5.01
C ALA A 70 -15.56 -2.29 5.67
N LEU A 71 -14.49 -2.10 4.89
CA LEU A 71 -13.24 -1.52 5.35
C LEU A 71 -13.44 -0.08 5.86
N GLN A 72 -14.16 0.77 5.10
CA GLN A 72 -14.49 2.15 5.51
C GLN A 72 -15.31 2.22 6.80
N GLN A 73 -16.15 1.21 7.07
CA GLN A 73 -16.94 1.14 8.31
C GLN A 73 -16.09 0.74 9.52
N THR A 74 -14.92 0.14 9.29
CA THR A 74 -13.99 -0.28 10.34
C THR A 74 -13.03 0.87 10.63
N ALA A 75 -13.51 1.84 11.42
CA ALA A 75 -12.83 3.11 11.66
C ALA A 75 -11.36 2.99 12.12
N ALA A 76 -10.51 3.86 11.57
CA ALA A 76 -9.20 4.26 12.07
C ALA A 76 -8.19 3.12 12.32
N ARG A 77 -7.62 2.58 11.24
CA ARG A 77 -6.35 1.86 11.31
C ARG A 77 -5.22 2.89 11.41
N THR A 78 -4.27 2.68 12.32
CA THR A 78 -3.07 3.52 12.42
C THR A 78 -2.09 3.26 11.27
N GLN A 79 -2.14 2.06 10.67
CA GLN A 79 -1.36 1.68 9.50
C GLN A 79 -2.27 0.92 8.52
N PRO A 80 -3.23 1.60 7.87
CA PRO A 80 -4.21 0.96 7.00
C PRO A 80 -3.59 0.13 5.86
N LEU A 81 -2.50 0.58 5.22
CA LEU A 81 -1.88 -0.18 4.13
C LEU A 81 -1.23 -1.46 4.64
N ARG A 82 -0.53 -1.36 5.78
CA ARG A 82 0.09 -2.51 6.42
C ARG A 82 -0.96 -3.54 6.83
N SER A 83 -2.01 -3.12 7.52
CA SER A 83 -3.09 -4.01 7.94
C SER A 83 -3.75 -4.68 6.74
N LEU A 84 -3.94 -3.95 5.63
CA LEU A 84 -4.51 -4.51 4.40
C LEU A 84 -3.61 -5.61 3.80
N LEU A 85 -2.28 -5.42 3.80
CA LEU A 85 -1.33 -6.43 3.33
C LEU A 85 -1.25 -7.64 4.28
N GLU A 86 -1.32 -7.42 5.60
CA GLU A 86 -1.39 -8.49 6.60
C GLU A 86 -2.69 -9.31 6.43
N ASP A 87 -3.83 -8.65 6.24
CA ASP A 87 -5.11 -9.31 5.95
C ASP A 87 -5.04 -10.10 4.61
N ALA A 88 -4.27 -9.63 3.62
CA ALA A 88 -4.05 -10.33 2.35
C ALA A 88 -3.18 -11.58 2.52
N MET A 89 -2.13 -11.46 3.33
CA MET A 89 -1.20 -12.54 3.65
C MET A 89 -1.85 -13.64 4.49
N GLU A 90 -2.74 -13.28 5.42
CA GLU A 90 -3.48 -14.22 6.27
C GLU A 90 -4.74 -14.77 5.61
N GLU A 91 -4.93 -14.54 4.30
CA GLU A 91 -6.09 -15.00 3.53
C GLU A 91 -7.43 -14.55 4.15
N ARG A 92 -7.42 -13.41 4.86
CA ARG A 92 -8.60 -12.82 5.52
C ARG A 92 -9.45 -11.97 4.57
N MET A 93 -9.07 -11.92 3.29
CA MET A 93 -9.81 -11.26 2.23
C MET A 93 -10.24 -12.25 1.14
N PRO A 94 -11.35 -11.98 0.43
CA PRO A 94 -11.77 -12.81 -0.69
C PRO A 94 -10.71 -12.85 -1.80
N GLU A 95 -10.60 -13.98 -2.51
CA GLU A 95 -9.62 -14.16 -3.59
C GLU A 95 -9.77 -13.08 -4.69
N ALA A 96 -11.01 -12.76 -5.08
CA ALA A 96 -11.30 -11.69 -6.05
C ALA A 96 -10.77 -10.31 -5.61
N VAL A 97 -10.76 -10.04 -4.30
CA VAL A 97 -10.19 -8.80 -3.74
C VAL A 97 -8.68 -8.83 -3.85
N GLY A 98 -8.05 -9.94 -3.48
CA GLY A 98 -6.61 -10.12 -3.60
C GLY A 98 -6.12 -10.00 -5.05
N GLU A 99 -6.79 -10.65 -6.00
CA GLU A 99 -6.45 -10.57 -7.43
C GLU A 99 -6.55 -9.14 -7.99
N TRP A 100 -7.52 -8.37 -7.51
CA TRP A 100 -7.70 -6.97 -7.92
C TRP A 100 -6.70 -6.02 -7.23
N LEU A 101 -6.42 -6.25 -5.94
CA LEU A 101 -5.63 -5.39 -5.08
C LEU A 101 -4.13 -5.51 -5.35
N MET A 102 -3.61 -6.75 -5.41
CA MET A 102 -2.18 -7.03 -5.53
C MET A 102 -1.48 -6.30 -6.69
N PRO A 103 -1.97 -6.34 -7.95
CA PRO A 103 -1.28 -5.66 -9.05
C PRO A 103 -1.27 -4.13 -8.89
N LYS A 104 -2.23 -3.54 -8.16
CA LYS A 104 -2.28 -2.10 -7.91
C LYS A 104 -1.30 -1.69 -6.82
N VAL A 105 -1.31 -2.41 -5.71
CA VAL A 105 -0.37 -2.18 -4.61
C VAL A 105 1.06 -2.36 -5.10
N GLU A 106 1.33 -3.43 -5.87
CA GLU A 106 2.64 -3.67 -6.46
C GLU A 106 3.10 -2.50 -7.34
N ARG A 107 2.24 -2.03 -8.25
CA ARG A 107 2.57 -0.89 -9.11
C ARG A 107 2.88 0.37 -8.31
N THR A 108 2.04 0.70 -7.33
CA THR A 108 2.20 1.90 -6.51
C THR A 108 3.48 1.85 -5.67
N LEU A 109 3.73 0.72 -5.00
CA LEU A 109 4.90 0.54 -4.16
C LEU A 109 6.20 0.47 -4.98
N ARG A 110 6.20 -0.18 -6.15
CA ARG A 110 7.36 -0.18 -7.06
C ARG A 110 7.66 1.22 -7.58
N SER A 111 6.65 1.96 -8.05
CA SER A 111 6.85 3.35 -8.49
C SER A 111 7.41 4.23 -7.37
N PHE A 112 6.96 4.03 -6.13
CA PHE A 112 7.52 4.74 -4.98
C PHE A 112 8.98 4.32 -4.68
N ALA A 113 9.27 3.02 -4.73
CA ALA A 113 10.62 2.49 -4.57
C ALA A 113 11.56 2.99 -5.66
N GLU A 114 11.10 3.22 -6.89
CA GLU A 114 11.90 3.83 -7.96
C GLU A 114 12.18 5.31 -7.71
N LEU A 115 11.18 6.06 -7.21
CA LEU A 115 11.32 7.49 -6.89
C LEU A 115 12.22 7.75 -5.67
N HIS A 116 12.38 6.77 -4.79
CA HIS A 116 13.17 6.88 -3.55
C HIS A 116 14.29 5.85 -3.40
N GLY A 117 14.47 5.00 -4.40
CA GLY A 117 15.63 4.14 -4.52
C GLY A 117 16.88 4.98 -4.78
N PRO A 118 18.08 4.49 -4.45
CA PRO A 118 19.29 5.07 -5.01
C PRO A 118 19.10 5.00 -6.52
N GLY A 119 18.94 6.14 -7.20
CA GLY A 119 18.59 6.14 -8.61
C GLY A 119 19.48 5.15 -9.35
N GLU A 120 18.89 4.07 -9.87
CA GLU A 120 19.62 3.12 -10.69
C GLU A 120 19.87 3.82 -12.04
N ARG A 121 20.86 4.71 -12.01
CA ARG A 121 21.76 4.91 -13.14
C ARG A 121 22.80 3.81 -13.03
N GLY A 122 22.65 2.78 -13.86
CA GLY A 122 23.62 1.70 -14.05
C GLY A 122 23.16 0.75 -15.12
#